data_AF-A0A970RLB0-F1
#
_entry.id   AF-A0A970RLB0-F1
#
_cell.length_a   1.000
_cell.length_b   1.000
_cell.length_c   1.000
_cell.angle_alpha   90.00
_cell.angle_beta   90.00
_cell.angle_gamma   90.00
#
_symmetry.space_group_name_H-M   'P 1'
#
loop_
_entity.id
_entity.type
_entity.pdbx_description
1 polymer ?
#
loop_
_entity_poly.entity_id
_entity_poly.type
_entity_poly.pdbx_seq_one_letter_code
_entity_poly.pdbx_strand_id
1 'polypeptide(L)'
;MARIDDNLLEDQLSGKQNPACGEAGSVTERYFRWDPLDDPDFAHLIVGTGSIGGKGRSLLFAMAKIRDSDVETLKKVIFPPSLFIATDSFDYVLNQIPDLEELKKEDPEVIEYAFVQAKLPTEVSAAVRSFLEKVTDPIVVRSSSVLEDSLKYSFAGKYLSTFEFNGGDSPLEERAALVEQDIKKIYARTFFPVAIAYRQKHGLGDDRMGIIIMRVA
;
A
#
# COMPACT_ATOMS: atom_id res chain seq x y z
N MET A 1 27.10 -3.32 -41.60
CA MET A 1 26.04 -4.31 -41.88
C MET A 1 26.52 -5.65 -41.34
N ALA A 2 26.34 -5.86 -40.03
CA ALA A 2 26.73 -7.08 -39.34
C ALA A 2 25.44 -7.79 -38.90
N ARG A 3 25.28 -9.03 -39.35
CA ARG A 3 24.14 -9.92 -39.05
C ARG A 3 24.26 -10.39 -37.60
N ILE A 4 23.13 -10.41 -36.91
CA ILE A 4 22.97 -11.01 -35.58
C ILE A 4 22.61 -12.48 -35.84
N ASP A 5 23.35 -13.41 -35.21
CA ASP A 5 23.07 -14.84 -35.25
C ASP A 5 21.87 -15.14 -34.33
N ASP A 6 20.78 -15.67 -34.92
CA ASP A 6 19.48 -15.93 -34.28
C ASP A 6 19.47 -17.14 -33.30
N ASN A 7 20.62 -17.71 -32.93
CA ASN A 7 20.69 -18.91 -32.09
C ASN A 7 20.89 -18.65 -30.58
N LEU A 8 20.78 -17.41 -30.11
CA LEU A 8 20.88 -17.09 -28.67
C LEU A 8 19.52 -17.01 -27.95
N LEU A 9 18.40 -17.20 -28.67
CA LEU A 9 17.04 -17.02 -28.14
C LEU A 9 16.31 -18.35 -27.81
N GLU A 10 16.84 -19.51 -28.19
CA GLU A 10 16.15 -20.80 -27.93
C GLU A 10 16.58 -21.49 -26.63
N ASP A 11 17.71 -21.11 -26.01
CA ASP A 11 18.24 -21.84 -24.84
C ASP A 11 17.69 -21.34 -23.48
N GLN A 12 16.80 -20.36 -23.48
CA GLN A 12 16.07 -19.88 -22.30
C GLN A 12 14.68 -20.52 -22.13
N LEU A 13 14.27 -21.41 -23.04
CA LEU A 13 12.97 -22.12 -22.99
C LEU A 13 13.08 -23.60 -22.58
N SER A 14 14.28 -24.12 -22.28
CA SER A 14 14.43 -25.48 -21.75
C SER A 14 14.30 -25.49 -20.22
N GLY A 15 13.09 -25.83 -19.76
CA GLY A 15 12.75 -25.95 -18.34
C GLY A 15 13.58 -27.03 -17.62
N LYS A 16 14.70 -26.63 -17.02
CA LYS A 16 15.33 -27.41 -15.95
C LYS A 16 14.95 -26.82 -14.60
N GLN A 17 13.96 -27.47 -13.98
CA GLN A 17 13.62 -27.29 -12.57
C GLN A 17 14.84 -27.67 -11.72
N ASN A 18 15.28 -26.73 -10.88
CA ASN A 18 16.20 -27.02 -9.80
C ASN A 18 15.36 -27.28 -8.52
N PRO A 19 15.42 -28.46 -7.90
CA PRO A 19 14.56 -28.81 -6.78
C PRO A 19 15.24 -28.41 -5.46
N ALA A 20 14.99 -27.19 -4.98
CA ALA A 20 15.36 -26.79 -3.63
C ALA A 20 14.55 -25.56 -3.17
N CYS A 21 13.33 -25.79 -2.70
CA CYS A 21 12.70 -25.16 -1.53
C CYS A 21 11.21 -25.56 -1.54
N GLY A 22 10.80 -26.29 -0.51
CA GLY A 22 9.46 -26.86 -0.40
C GLY A 22 8.39 -25.77 -0.30
N GLU A 23 7.60 -25.65 -1.36
CA GLU A 23 6.13 -25.58 -1.36
C GLU A 23 5.69 -25.49 -2.83
N ALA A 24 4.95 -26.50 -3.31
CA ALA A 24 4.53 -26.60 -4.71
C ALA A 24 3.42 -25.57 -5.00
N GLY A 25 3.73 -24.55 -5.80
CA GLY A 25 2.77 -23.57 -6.31
C GLY A 25 3.40 -22.53 -7.22
N SER A 26 2.63 -22.00 -8.17
CA SER A 26 3.09 -20.88 -9.01
C SER A 26 3.45 -19.65 -8.17
N VAL A 27 4.25 -18.71 -8.68
CA VAL A 27 4.54 -17.44 -7.97
C VAL A 27 3.23 -16.71 -7.60
N THR A 28 2.25 -16.73 -8.50
CA THR A 28 0.92 -16.17 -8.30
C THR A 28 0.16 -16.85 -7.15
N GLU A 29 0.20 -18.18 -7.10
CA GLU A 29 -0.46 -18.92 -6.01
C GLU A 29 0.18 -18.61 -4.66
N ARG A 30 1.51 -18.55 -4.60
CA ARG A 30 2.24 -18.16 -3.40
C ARG A 30 1.91 -16.73 -2.97
N TYR A 31 1.76 -15.81 -3.91
CA TYR A 31 1.35 -14.43 -3.63
C TYR A 31 0.00 -14.35 -2.91
N PHE A 32 -1.01 -15.09 -3.39
CA PHE A 32 -2.36 -15.06 -2.80
C PHE A 32 -2.48 -15.88 -1.52
N ARG A 33 -1.62 -16.88 -1.30
CA ARG A 33 -1.61 -17.68 -0.06
C ARG A 33 -0.81 -17.07 1.09
N TRP A 34 0.20 -16.26 0.79
CA TRP A 34 1.07 -15.68 1.81
C TRP A 34 0.42 -14.47 2.49
N ASP A 35 0.27 -14.49 3.80
CA ASP A 35 -0.23 -13.35 4.58
C ASP A 35 0.93 -12.63 5.28
N PRO A 36 1.15 -11.32 5.01
CA PRO A 36 2.20 -10.57 5.71
C PRO A 36 1.95 -10.41 7.22
N LEU A 37 0.72 -10.59 7.71
CA LEU A 37 0.43 -10.58 9.16
C LEU A 37 0.96 -11.83 9.87
N ASP A 38 1.15 -12.94 9.14
CA ASP A 38 1.69 -14.19 9.67
C ASP A 38 3.22 -14.27 9.55
N ASP A 39 3.86 -13.31 8.86
CA ASP A 39 5.31 -13.28 8.66
C ASP A 39 6.00 -12.45 9.77
N PRO A 40 6.84 -13.06 10.64
CA PRO A 40 7.41 -12.38 11.80
C PRO A 40 8.31 -11.18 11.46
N ASP A 41 8.88 -11.14 10.24
CA ASP A 41 9.71 -10.03 9.79
C ASP A 41 8.89 -8.83 9.31
N PHE A 42 7.58 -9.00 9.09
CA PHE A 42 6.73 -7.94 8.52
C PHE A 42 5.51 -7.60 9.38
N ALA A 43 5.00 -8.53 10.19
CA ALA A 43 3.81 -8.31 11.01
C ALA A 43 3.92 -7.06 11.90
N HIS A 44 5.12 -6.80 12.43
CA HIS A 44 5.39 -5.64 13.28
C HIS A 44 5.39 -4.29 12.53
N LEU A 45 5.42 -4.30 11.20
CA LEU A 45 5.30 -3.11 10.34
C LEU A 45 3.85 -2.76 10.04
N ILE A 46 2.90 -3.64 10.39
CA ILE A 46 1.48 -3.51 10.06
C ILE A 46 0.69 -3.11 11.28
N VAL A 47 -0.19 -2.12 11.11
CA VAL A 47 -1.15 -1.67 12.11
C VAL A 47 -2.54 -2.04 11.65
N GLY A 48 -3.22 -2.84 12.46
CA GLY A 48 -4.54 -3.38 12.16
C GLY A 48 -4.49 -4.86 11.74
N THR A 49 -5.65 -5.39 11.41
CA THR A 49 -5.88 -6.83 11.16
C THR A 49 -6.46 -7.11 9.78
N GLY A 50 -6.85 -6.08 9.04
CA GLY A 50 -7.34 -6.20 7.67
C GLY A 50 -6.24 -6.37 6.63
N SER A 51 -6.63 -6.32 5.36
CA SER A 51 -5.67 -6.27 4.25
C SER A 51 -4.90 -4.94 4.28
N ILE A 52 -3.64 -4.95 3.87
CA ILE A 52 -2.85 -3.73 3.62
C ILE A 52 -2.96 -3.24 2.16
N GLY A 53 -3.85 -3.85 1.37
CA GLY A 53 -4.06 -3.56 -0.05
C GLY A 53 -2.93 -4.04 -0.96
N GLY A 54 -3.13 -3.92 -2.28
CA GLY A 54 -2.26 -4.57 -3.26
C GLY A 54 -0.85 -3.97 -3.37
N LYS A 55 -0.68 -2.66 -3.20
CA LYS A 55 0.67 -2.05 -3.16
C LYS A 55 1.44 -2.49 -1.91
N GLY A 56 0.76 -2.51 -0.77
CA GLY A 56 1.36 -2.92 0.50
C GLY A 56 1.80 -4.39 0.45
N ARG A 57 0.87 -5.27 0.03
CA ARG A 57 1.11 -6.71 -0.08
C ARG A 57 2.18 -7.04 -1.10
N SER A 58 2.13 -6.45 -2.30
CA SER A 58 3.14 -6.69 -3.34
C SER A 58 4.53 -6.23 -2.93
N LEU A 59 4.64 -5.11 -2.21
CA LEU A 59 5.90 -4.62 -1.68
C LEU A 59 6.49 -5.58 -0.64
N LEU A 60 5.70 -5.95 0.37
CA LEU A 60 6.18 -6.88 1.40
C LEU A 60 6.47 -8.28 0.82
N PHE A 61 5.68 -8.74 -0.15
CA PHE A 61 5.94 -10.01 -0.83
C PHE A 61 7.26 -9.98 -1.63
N ALA A 62 7.55 -8.86 -2.32
CA ALA A 62 8.83 -8.69 -3.00
C ALA A 62 10.00 -8.71 -2.00
N MET A 63 9.82 -8.07 -0.84
CA MET A 63 10.82 -8.11 0.24
C MET A 63 11.02 -9.53 0.81
N ALA A 64 9.94 -10.29 1.00
CA ALA A 64 10.02 -11.70 1.40
C ALA A 64 10.82 -12.52 0.37
N LYS A 65 10.60 -12.30 -0.93
CA LYS A 65 11.36 -12.99 -1.98
C LYS A 65 12.82 -12.58 -2.05
N ILE A 66 13.14 -11.33 -1.74
CA ILE A 66 14.53 -10.86 -1.64
C ILE A 66 15.23 -11.50 -0.44
N ARG A 67 14.56 -11.54 0.72
CA ARG A 67 15.04 -12.19 1.95
C ARG A 67 15.34 -13.67 1.70
N ASP A 68 14.42 -14.38 1.07
CA ASP A 68 14.49 -15.83 0.84
C ASP A 68 15.37 -16.21 -0.36
N SER A 69 15.97 -15.23 -1.04
CA SER A 69 16.80 -15.46 -2.23
C SER A 69 18.21 -15.92 -1.86
N ASP A 70 18.76 -16.89 -2.58
CA ASP A 70 20.16 -17.30 -2.46
C ASP A 70 21.15 -16.33 -3.14
N VAL A 71 20.65 -15.30 -3.82
CA VAL A 71 21.48 -14.31 -4.51
C VAL A 71 22.02 -13.30 -3.50
N GLU A 72 23.31 -13.40 -3.20
CA GLU A 72 23.99 -12.57 -2.19
C GLU A 72 23.85 -11.06 -2.40
N THR A 73 23.73 -10.60 -3.65
CA THR A 73 23.51 -9.16 -3.93
C THR A 73 22.12 -8.70 -3.57
N LEU A 74 21.10 -9.56 -3.67
CA LEU A 74 19.72 -9.22 -3.30
C LEU A 74 19.58 -9.09 -1.77
N LYS A 75 20.32 -9.89 -1.00
CA LYS A 75 20.34 -9.78 0.48
C LYS A 75 20.87 -8.45 1.00
N LYS A 76 21.54 -7.66 0.17
CA LYS A 76 22.05 -6.31 0.52
C LYS A 76 21.04 -5.19 0.28
N VAL A 77 19.88 -5.49 -0.31
CA VAL A 77 18.84 -4.49 -0.55
C VAL A 77 18.27 -4.04 0.79
N ILE A 78 18.42 -2.75 1.09
CA ILE A 78 17.87 -2.13 2.29
C ILE A 78 16.47 -1.62 1.96
N PHE A 79 15.49 -2.05 2.75
CA PHE A 79 14.14 -1.51 2.67
C PHE A 79 14.06 -0.19 3.46
N PRO A 80 13.52 0.89 2.87
CA PRO A 80 13.29 2.11 3.64
C PRO A 80 12.34 1.83 4.81
N PRO A 81 12.58 2.43 5.99
CA PRO A 81 11.64 2.38 7.09
C PRO A 81 10.23 2.70 6.59
N SER A 82 9.30 1.79 6.85
CA SER A 82 7.92 1.89 6.40
C SER A 82 6.95 1.42 7.47
N LEU A 83 5.74 1.97 7.44
CA LEU A 83 4.60 1.61 8.27
C LEU A 83 3.41 1.35 7.35
N PHE A 84 2.69 0.26 7.58
CA PHE A 84 1.53 -0.16 6.80
C PHE A 84 0.29 -0.09 7.69
N ILE A 85 -0.78 0.55 7.21
CA ILE A 85 -2.05 0.63 7.91
C ILE A 85 -3.05 -0.22 7.13
N ALA A 86 -3.66 -1.18 7.82
CA ALA A 86 -4.63 -2.09 7.26
C ALA A 86 -6.02 -1.45 7.10
N THR A 87 -6.86 -2.10 6.29
CA THR A 87 -8.17 -1.58 5.85
C THR A 87 -9.20 -1.42 6.96
N ASP A 88 -9.02 -2.06 8.11
CA ASP A 88 -9.86 -1.86 9.29
C ASP A 88 -9.81 -0.41 9.81
N SER A 89 -8.71 0.31 9.58
CA SER A 89 -8.63 1.76 9.81
C SER A 89 -9.53 2.57 8.87
N PHE A 90 -9.61 2.17 7.60
CA PHE A 90 -10.53 2.76 6.63
C PHE A 90 -11.99 2.51 7.03
N ASP A 91 -12.32 1.27 7.40
CA ASP A 91 -13.66 0.91 7.85
C ASP A 91 -14.06 1.68 9.12
N TYR A 92 -13.12 1.86 10.06
CA TYR A 92 -13.33 2.67 11.28
C TYR A 92 -13.66 4.14 10.98
N VAL A 93 -12.94 4.76 10.03
CA VAL A 93 -13.22 6.13 9.61
C VAL A 93 -14.57 6.20 8.88
N LEU A 94 -14.82 5.26 7.97
CA LEU A 94 -16.03 5.23 7.16
C LEU A 94 -17.30 5.14 8.03
N ASN A 95 -17.27 4.36 9.10
CA ASN A 95 -18.38 4.21 10.05
C ASN A 95 -18.73 5.49 10.81
N GLN A 96 -17.88 6.52 10.78
CA GLN A 96 -18.14 7.83 11.38
C GLN A 96 -18.75 8.82 10.38
N ILE A 97 -18.84 8.47 9.10
CA ILE A 97 -19.34 9.37 8.06
C ILE A 97 -20.87 9.27 7.99
N PRO A 98 -21.61 10.33 8.35
CA PRO A 98 -23.05 10.33 8.27
C PRO A 98 -23.50 10.40 6.81
N ASP A 99 -24.53 9.63 6.47
CA ASP A 99 -25.19 9.63 5.16
C ASP A 99 -24.21 9.61 3.97
N LEU A 100 -23.38 8.57 3.93
CA LEU A 100 -22.36 8.40 2.89
C LEU A 100 -22.93 8.44 1.46
N GLU A 101 -24.16 7.94 1.24
CA GLU A 101 -24.78 7.93 -0.09
C GLU A 101 -25.15 9.33 -0.57
N GLU A 102 -25.57 10.23 0.33
CA GLU A 102 -25.76 11.63 -0.02
C GLU A 102 -24.42 12.33 -0.20
N LEU A 103 -23.46 12.10 0.71
CA LEU A 103 -22.13 12.71 0.63
C LEU A 103 -21.40 12.40 -0.68
N LYS A 104 -21.57 11.20 -1.25
CA LYS A 104 -21.00 10.81 -2.55
C LYS A 104 -21.46 11.68 -3.73
N LYS A 105 -22.52 12.47 -3.58
CA LYS A 105 -23.07 13.38 -4.60
C LYS A 105 -22.53 14.81 -4.49
N GLU A 106 -21.86 15.13 -3.37
CA GLU A 106 -21.31 16.44 -3.09
C GLU A 106 -19.97 16.68 -3.80
N ASP A 107 -19.51 17.94 -3.76
CA ASP A 107 -18.21 18.32 -4.30
C ASP A 107 -17.05 17.67 -3.51
N PRO A 108 -15.91 17.35 -4.17
CA PRO A 108 -14.75 16.73 -3.52
C PRO A 108 -14.28 17.40 -2.23
N GLU A 109 -14.36 18.73 -2.15
CA GLU A 109 -13.99 19.52 -0.99
C GLU A 109 -14.90 19.23 0.23
N VAL A 110 -16.19 19.03 0.00
CA VAL A 110 -17.18 18.69 1.05
C VAL A 110 -16.94 17.27 1.54
N ILE A 111 -16.70 16.34 0.62
CA ILE A 111 -16.34 14.95 0.93
C ILE A 111 -15.06 14.93 1.78
N GLU A 112 -14.00 15.61 1.33
CA GLU A 112 -12.73 15.66 2.06
C GLU A 112 -12.90 16.28 3.44
N TYR A 113 -13.65 17.37 3.55
CA TYR A 113 -13.94 18.01 4.84
C TYR A 113 -14.58 17.02 5.83
N ALA A 114 -15.61 16.28 5.41
CA ALA A 114 -16.28 15.30 6.26
C ALA A 114 -15.32 14.22 6.78
N PHE A 115 -14.47 13.68 5.91
CA PHE A 115 -13.48 12.66 6.29
C PHE A 115 -12.40 13.21 7.22
N VAL A 116 -11.92 14.43 7.00
CA VAL A 116 -10.90 15.06 7.86
C VAL A 116 -11.43 15.31 9.29
N GLN A 117 -12.74 15.45 9.49
CA GLN A 117 -13.33 15.55 10.84
C GLN A 117 -13.40 14.20 11.58
N ALA A 118 -13.34 13.07 10.88
CA ALA A 118 -13.38 11.76 11.51
C ALA A 118 -12.09 11.47 12.29
N LYS A 119 -12.20 10.57 13.28
CA LYS A 119 -11.07 10.10 14.07
C LYS A 119 -10.44 8.87 13.44
N LEU A 120 -9.12 8.75 13.53
CA LEU A 120 -8.43 7.49 13.29
C LEU A 120 -8.49 6.60 14.53
N PRO A 121 -8.31 5.28 14.38
CA PRO A 121 -8.09 4.39 15.52
C PRO A 121 -6.89 4.85 16.35
N THR A 122 -6.97 4.69 17.66
CA THR A 122 -5.92 5.15 18.60
C THR A 122 -4.56 4.51 18.33
N GLU A 123 -4.56 3.25 17.93
CA GLU A 123 -3.40 2.44 17.57
C GLU A 123 -2.73 2.96 16.29
N VAL A 124 -3.50 3.47 15.32
CA VAL A 124 -2.97 4.10 14.11
C VAL A 124 -2.28 5.40 14.48
N SER A 125 -2.94 6.26 15.26
CA SER A 125 -2.36 7.51 15.76
C SER A 125 -1.09 7.29 16.60
N ALA A 126 -1.06 6.25 17.43
CA ALA A 126 0.12 5.90 18.23
C ALA A 126 1.27 5.38 17.36
N ALA A 127 0.98 4.53 16.38
CA ALA A 127 1.98 3.99 15.46
C ALA A 127 2.58 5.07 14.56
N VAL A 128 1.77 6.01 14.06
CA VAL A 128 2.25 7.17 13.29
C VAL A 128 3.24 7.99 14.11
N ARG A 129 2.92 8.32 15.37
CA ARG A 129 3.84 9.02 16.27
C ARG A 129 5.14 8.25 16.48
N SER A 130 5.05 6.96 16.83
CA SER A 130 6.24 6.13 17.07
C SER A 130 7.13 5.97 15.82
N PHE A 131 6.52 5.97 14.63
CA PHE A 131 7.26 5.97 13.37
C PHE A 131 8.00 7.30 13.16
N LEU A 132 7.31 8.44 13.36
CA LEU A 132 7.87 9.78 13.15
C LEU A 132 8.88 10.23 14.23
N GLU A 133 8.88 9.59 15.40
CA GLU A 133 9.95 9.73 16.40
C GLU A 133 11.30 9.20 15.89
N LYS A 134 11.25 8.12 15.10
CA LYS A 134 12.44 7.44 14.56
C LYS A 134 12.84 7.95 13.19
N VAL A 135 11.87 8.42 12.40
CA VAL A 135 12.06 8.88 11.03
C VAL A 135 11.86 10.39 10.99
N THR A 136 12.95 11.14 10.93
CA THR A 136 12.96 12.62 10.78
C THR A 136 13.10 13.08 9.34
N ASP A 137 13.47 12.17 8.44
CA ASP A 137 13.57 12.41 7.01
C ASP A 137 12.18 12.66 6.37
N PRO A 138 12.12 13.23 5.16
CA PRO A 138 10.88 13.30 4.39
C PRO A 138 10.23 11.92 4.23
N ILE A 139 8.91 11.89 4.23
CA ILE A 139 8.13 10.66 4.06
C ILE A 139 7.13 10.79 2.91
N VAL A 140 6.52 9.68 2.53
CA VAL A 140 5.41 9.64 1.58
C VAL A 140 4.27 8.85 2.17
N VAL A 141 3.04 9.34 2.01
CA VAL A 141 1.81 8.66 2.39
C VAL A 141 1.10 8.20 1.11
N ARG A 142 0.95 6.88 0.95
CA ARG A 142 0.43 6.27 -0.27
C ARG A 142 -0.80 5.44 0.00
N SER A 143 -1.75 5.56 -0.92
CA SER A 143 -2.91 4.69 -1.04
C SER A 143 -2.53 3.27 -1.48
N SER A 144 -3.09 2.27 -0.83
CA SER A 144 -2.97 0.85 -1.18
C SER A 144 -4.36 0.22 -1.25
N SER A 145 -4.94 0.19 -2.46
CA SER A 145 -6.31 -0.28 -2.68
C SER A 145 -6.38 -1.81 -2.63
N VAL A 146 -7.46 -2.37 -2.09
CA VAL A 146 -7.70 -3.83 -2.15
C VAL A 146 -8.09 -4.25 -3.57
N LEU A 147 -8.74 -3.39 -4.34
CA LEU A 147 -9.10 -3.70 -5.74
C LEU A 147 -7.86 -3.82 -6.66
N GLU A 148 -6.71 -3.28 -6.25
CA GLU A 148 -5.41 -3.45 -6.93
C GLU A 148 -4.83 -4.87 -6.83
N ASP A 149 -5.29 -5.69 -5.87
CA ASP A 149 -4.89 -7.11 -5.78
C ASP A 149 -5.57 -7.99 -6.84
N SER A 150 -6.47 -7.43 -7.66
CA SER A 150 -7.08 -8.15 -8.77
C SER A 150 -6.14 -8.20 -9.99
N LEU A 151 -5.86 -9.40 -10.51
CA LEU A 151 -5.03 -9.62 -11.71
C LEU A 151 -5.54 -8.92 -12.98
N LYS A 152 -6.74 -8.34 -12.94
CA LYS A 152 -7.49 -7.82 -14.09
C LYS A 152 -7.51 -6.29 -14.16
N TYR A 153 -7.28 -5.58 -13.05
CA TYR A 153 -7.48 -4.13 -13.00
C TYR A 153 -6.29 -3.41 -12.34
N SER A 154 -5.55 -2.65 -13.14
CA SER A 154 -4.52 -1.75 -12.62
C SER A 154 -5.15 -0.40 -12.25
N PHE A 155 -5.11 -0.05 -10.97
CA PHE A 155 -5.40 1.31 -10.49
C PHE A 155 -4.13 2.18 -10.46
N ALA A 156 -3.04 1.75 -11.11
CA ALA A 156 -1.81 2.52 -11.21
C ALA A 156 -2.11 3.97 -11.65
N GLY A 157 -1.77 4.92 -10.79
CA GLY A 157 -1.91 6.36 -11.02
C GLY A 157 -3.30 6.97 -10.76
N LYS A 158 -4.27 6.22 -10.23
CA LYS A 158 -5.65 6.71 -10.05
C LYS A 158 -5.98 7.17 -8.64
N TYR A 159 -5.31 6.58 -7.64
CA TYR A 159 -5.30 7.12 -6.28
C TYR A 159 -4.02 7.91 -6.09
N LEU A 160 -4.15 9.20 -5.78
CA LEU A 160 -3.00 10.09 -5.56
C LEU A 160 -2.09 9.50 -4.47
N SER A 161 -0.77 9.64 -4.67
CA SER A 161 0.19 9.66 -3.58
C SER A 161 0.29 11.12 -3.12
N THR A 162 0.04 11.41 -1.84
CA THR A 162 0.45 12.70 -1.29
C THR A 162 1.90 12.59 -0.85
N PHE A 163 2.72 13.48 -1.40
CA PHE A 163 4.08 13.69 -0.94
C PHE A 163 4.01 14.73 0.17
N GLU A 164 4.07 14.26 1.42
CA GLU A 164 4.27 15.16 2.53
C GLU A 164 5.76 15.43 2.68
N PHE A 165 6.17 16.67 2.45
CA PHE A 165 7.48 17.11 2.88
C PHE A 165 7.44 17.29 4.41
N ASN A 166 7.50 16.17 5.15
CA ASN A 166 7.61 16.15 6.60
C ASN A 166 9.03 16.46 7.11
N GLY A 167 9.84 17.12 6.27
CA GLY A 167 11.25 17.44 6.52
C GLY A 167 11.42 18.84 7.09
N GLY A 168 11.93 18.94 8.32
CA GLY A 168 12.31 20.18 9.00
C GLY A 168 12.41 20.01 10.52
N ASP A 169 12.58 21.12 11.24
CA ASP A 169 12.58 21.21 12.71
C ASP A 169 11.16 21.20 13.34
N SER A 170 10.14 20.79 12.58
CA SER A 170 8.74 20.82 13.03
C SER A 170 8.51 19.87 14.21
N PRO A 171 7.74 20.27 15.23
CA PRO A 171 7.38 19.40 16.35
C PRO A 171 6.74 18.09 15.91
N LEU A 172 7.01 17.00 16.65
CA LEU A 172 6.47 15.66 16.38
C LEU A 172 4.95 15.66 16.20
N GLU A 173 4.22 16.37 17.07
CA GLU A 173 2.75 16.40 17.02
C GLU A 173 2.20 17.11 15.78
N GLU A 174 2.88 18.15 15.28
CA GLU A 174 2.48 18.81 14.03
C GLU A 174 2.69 17.87 12.84
N ARG A 175 3.84 17.20 12.79
CA ARG A 175 4.15 16.20 11.75
C ARG A 175 3.15 15.03 11.78
N ALA A 176 2.82 14.54 12.98
CA ALA A 176 1.84 13.46 13.13
C ALA A 176 0.43 13.90 12.70
N ALA A 177 0.01 15.12 13.04
CA ALA A 177 -1.29 15.65 12.65
C ALA A 177 -1.43 15.79 11.12
N LEU A 178 -0.36 16.19 10.42
CA LEU A 178 -0.33 16.23 8.95
C LEU A 178 -0.52 14.83 8.35
N VAL A 179 0.28 13.85 8.78
CA VAL A 179 0.16 12.46 8.32
C VAL A 179 -1.24 11.89 8.56
N GLU A 180 -1.79 12.11 9.76
CA GLU A 180 -3.14 11.66 10.11
C GLU A 180 -4.21 12.35 9.23
N GLN A 181 -4.03 13.64 8.91
CA GLN A 181 -4.90 14.34 7.98
C GLN A 181 -4.81 13.74 6.58
N ASP A 182 -3.61 13.45 6.10
CA ASP A 182 -3.36 12.90 4.77
C ASP A 182 -3.93 11.49 4.59
N ILE A 183 -3.84 10.64 5.62
CA ILE A 183 -4.54 9.35 5.65
C ILE A 183 -6.05 9.56 5.39
N LYS A 184 -6.68 10.49 6.11
CA LYS A 184 -8.12 10.76 5.98
C LYS A 184 -8.49 11.34 4.62
N LYS A 185 -7.66 12.21 4.06
CA LYS A 185 -7.83 12.71 2.68
C LYS A 185 -7.74 11.59 1.65
N ILE A 186 -6.81 10.66 1.82
CA ILE A 186 -6.70 9.48 0.95
C ILE A 186 -7.97 8.63 1.04
N TYR A 187 -8.53 8.42 2.24
CA TYR A 187 -9.80 7.71 2.41
C TYR A 187 -10.95 8.44 1.71
N ALA A 188 -11.07 9.76 1.87
CA ALA A 188 -12.09 10.58 1.22
C ALA A 188 -12.09 10.42 -0.31
N ARG A 189 -10.91 10.38 -0.92
CA ARG A 189 -10.72 10.27 -2.38
C ARG A 189 -11.32 9.00 -2.99
N THR A 190 -11.53 7.95 -2.20
CA THR A 190 -12.23 6.74 -2.67
C THR A 190 -13.68 7.01 -3.05
N PHE A 191 -14.24 8.11 -2.54
CA PHE A 191 -15.62 8.56 -2.76
C PHE A 191 -15.72 9.75 -3.71
N PHE A 192 -14.62 10.21 -4.31
CA PHE A 192 -14.69 11.28 -5.31
C PHE A 192 -15.41 10.79 -6.58
N PRO A 193 -16.10 11.68 -7.32
CA PRO A 193 -16.83 11.32 -8.54
C PRO A 193 -15.99 10.54 -9.56
N VAL A 194 -14.72 10.90 -9.72
CA VAL A 194 -13.78 10.21 -10.63
C VAL A 194 -13.53 8.76 -10.20
N ALA A 195 -13.35 8.51 -8.90
CA ALA A 195 -13.12 7.17 -8.36
C ALA A 195 -14.38 6.31 -8.45
N ILE A 196 -15.55 6.89 -8.16
CA ILE A 196 -16.85 6.21 -8.29
C ILE A 196 -17.13 5.85 -9.75
N ALA A 197 -17.00 6.81 -10.67
CA ALA A 197 -17.22 6.59 -12.09
C ALA A 197 -16.28 5.52 -12.66
N TYR A 198 -15.02 5.49 -12.19
CA TYR A 198 -14.08 4.44 -12.56
C TYR A 198 -14.56 3.05 -12.11
N ARG A 199 -14.98 2.91 -10.84
CA ARG A 199 -15.49 1.64 -10.32
C ARG A 199 -16.72 1.17 -11.09
N GLN A 200 -17.67 2.07 -11.33
CA GLN A 200 -18.87 1.78 -12.12
C GLN A 200 -18.55 1.35 -13.57
N LYS A 201 -17.67 2.08 -14.25
CA LYS A 201 -17.23 1.78 -15.63
C LYS A 201 -16.64 0.37 -15.76
N HIS A 202 -15.97 -0.11 -14.72
CA HIS A 202 -15.30 -1.41 -14.72
C HIS A 202 -16.07 -2.51 -13.98
N GLY A 203 -17.29 -2.22 -13.50
CA GLY A 203 -18.13 -3.16 -12.76
C GLY A 203 -17.51 -3.60 -11.42
N LEU A 204 -16.78 -2.70 -10.78
CA LEU A 204 -16.11 -2.94 -9.50
C LEU A 204 -17.02 -2.52 -8.33
N GLY A 205 -16.96 -3.28 -7.24
CA GLY A 205 -17.69 -2.98 -6.01
C GLY A 205 -17.05 -1.88 -5.18
N ASP A 206 -17.42 -1.81 -3.89
CA ASP A 206 -16.78 -0.88 -2.96
C ASP A 206 -15.32 -1.23 -2.71
N ASP A 207 -14.48 -0.19 -2.69
CA ASP A 207 -13.06 -0.33 -2.42
C ASP A 207 -12.79 -0.22 -0.92
N ARG A 208 -11.73 -0.88 -0.46
CA ARG A 208 -11.16 -0.71 0.87
C ARG A 208 -9.72 -0.27 0.71
N MET A 209 -9.28 0.66 1.57
CA MET A 209 -8.01 1.34 1.40
C MET A 209 -7.07 1.06 2.57
N GLY A 210 -5.94 0.42 2.29
CA GLY A 210 -4.77 0.45 3.17
C GLY A 210 -3.90 1.68 2.89
N ILE A 211 -2.98 1.98 3.80
CA ILE A 211 -2.00 3.07 3.65
C ILE A 211 -0.58 2.54 3.80
N ILE A 212 0.35 3.10 3.03
CA ILE A 212 1.79 2.92 3.18
C ILE A 212 2.41 4.26 3.54
N ILE A 213 3.08 4.33 4.67
CA ILE A 213 3.90 5.47 5.09
C ILE A 213 5.35 5.03 4.96
N MET A 214 6.17 5.77 4.23
CA MET A 214 7.53 5.34 3.90
C MET A 214 8.51 6.50 3.90
N ARG A 215 9.71 6.28 4.41
CA ARG A 215 10.82 7.24 4.29
C ARG A 215 11.23 7.45 2.82
N VAL A 216 11.45 8.69 2.44
CA VAL A 216 12.00 9.11 1.14
C VAL A 216 13.42 9.63 1.37
N ALA A 217 14.39 8.71 1.47
CA ALA A 217 15.82 9.01 1.56
C ALA A 217 16.66 7.81 1.14
#